data_AF-A0A2U8PY07-F1
#
_entry.id   AF-A0A2U8PY07-F1
#
_cell.length_a   1.000
_cell.length_b   1.000
_cell.length_c   1.000
_cell.angle_alpha   90.00
_cell.angle_beta   90.00
_cell.angle_gamma   90.00
#
_symmetry.space_group_name_H-M   'P 1'
#
loop_
_entity.id
_entity.type
_entity.pdbx_description
1 polymer ?
#
loop_
_entity_poly.entity_id
_entity_poly.type
_entity_poly.pdbx_seq_one_letter_code
_entity_poly.pdbx_strand_id
1 'polypeptide(L)'
;MATVKLLSDDELSPEARAVFEDIRKVRKSDFVNNFWRALAHDPKTLRRTWESIKEVMAPGALDPKVKEMLYVAVSIAHGCSYCIHSHTAAARAKGMSEAEYAEMLAIVGMAAETNRLVTALGVPVDEAFLVGAAD
;
A
#
# COMPACT_ATOMS: atom_id res chain seq x y z
N MET A 1 -11.28 -0.88 16.22
CA MET A 1 -11.93 -2.22 16.16
C MET A 1 -12.56 -2.39 14.78
N ALA A 2 -12.67 -3.61 14.26
CA ALA A 2 -13.27 -3.85 12.94
C ALA A 2 -14.81 -3.79 13.01
N THR A 3 -15.45 -3.39 11.92
CA THR A 3 -16.93 -3.39 11.76
C THR A 3 -17.49 -4.73 11.31
N VAL A 4 -16.61 -5.68 10.96
CA VAL A 4 -16.94 -7.06 10.63
C VAL A 4 -16.09 -8.00 11.49
N LYS A 5 -16.60 -9.21 11.74
CA LYS A 5 -15.81 -10.27 12.36
C LYS A 5 -14.59 -10.58 11.48
N LEU A 6 -13.42 -10.74 12.08
CA LEU A 6 -12.25 -11.25 11.37
C LEU A 6 -12.36 -12.78 11.32
N LEU A 7 -12.57 -13.34 10.13
CA LEU A 7 -12.75 -14.78 9.97
C LEU A 7 -11.46 -15.54 10.32
N SER A 8 -11.58 -16.59 11.13
CA SER A 8 -10.52 -17.58 11.33
C SER A 8 -10.46 -18.56 10.14
N ASP A 9 -9.40 -19.36 10.07
CA ASP A 9 -9.14 -20.22 8.90
C ASP A 9 -10.20 -21.32 8.71
N ASP A 10 -10.80 -21.79 9.81
CA ASP A 10 -11.91 -22.75 9.85
C ASP A 10 -13.25 -22.16 9.37
N GLU A 11 -13.38 -20.84 9.38
CA GLU A 11 -14.60 -20.13 8.96
C GLU A 11 -14.60 -19.73 7.48
N LEU A 12 -13.48 -19.91 6.78
CA LEU A 12 -13.35 -19.51 5.38
C LEU A 12 -14.17 -20.41 4.45
N SER A 13 -14.89 -19.80 3.51
CA SER A 13 -15.43 -20.52 2.36
C SER A 13 -14.29 -21.18 1.55
N PRO A 14 -14.58 -22.21 0.74
CA PRO A 14 -13.58 -22.82 -0.13
C PRO A 14 -12.85 -21.81 -1.03
N GLU A 15 -13.57 -20.80 -1.55
CA GLU A 15 -13.02 -19.76 -2.41
C GLU A 15 -12.09 -18.81 -1.66
N ALA A 16 -12.48 -18.38 -0.44
CA ALA A 16 -11.64 -17.52 0.38
C ALA A 16 -10.38 -18.26 0.86
N ARG A 17 -10.52 -19.55 1.21
CA ARG A 17 -9.41 -20.41 1.59
C ARG A 17 -8.37 -20.53 0.47
N ALA A 18 -8.80 -20.73 -0.77
CA ALA A 18 -7.91 -20.77 -1.92
C ALA A 18 -7.11 -19.46 -2.10
N VAL A 19 -7.74 -18.30 -1.88
CA VAL A 19 -7.01 -17.02 -1.91
C VAL A 19 -5.99 -16.92 -0.77
N PHE A 20 -6.35 -17.36 0.44
CA PHE A 20 -5.43 -17.35 1.58
C PHE A 20 -4.23 -18.27 1.36
N GLU A 21 -4.42 -19.43 0.75
CA GLU A 21 -3.34 -20.33 0.34
C GLU A 21 -2.39 -19.66 -0.65
N ASP A 22 -2.91 -18.95 -1.66
CA ASP A 22 -2.06 -18.20 -2.59
C ASP A 22 -1.33 -17.04 -1.90
N ILE A 23 -1.98 -16.32 -0.96
CA ILE A 23 -1.32 -15.30 -0.13
C ILE A 23 -0.12 -15.90 0.61
N ARG A 24 -0.32 -17.02 1.30
CA ARG A 24 0.75 -17.69 2.06
C ARG A 24 1.89 -18.14 1.16
N LYS A 25 1.55 -18.74 0.01
CA LYS A 25 2.53 -19.20 -0.99
C LYS A 25 3.37 -18.05 -1.55
N VAL A 26 2.72 -16.97 -1.98
CA VAL A 26 3.38 -15.81 -2.60
C VAL A 26 4.23 -15.05 -1.58
N ARG A 27 3.71 -14.83 -0.38
CA ARG A 27 4.43 -14.11 0.68
C ARG A 27 5.43 -14.99 1.44
N LYS A 28 5.44 -16.30 1.19
CA LYS A 28 6.28 -17.30 1.88
C LYS A 28 6.13 -17.20 3.40
N SER A 29 4.89 -17.08 3.87
CA SER A 29 4.57 -16.93 5.30
C SER A 29 3.18 -17.50 5.57
N ASP A 30 3.00 -18.16 6.72
CA ASP A 30 1.70 -18.67 7.13
C ASP A 30 0.75 -17.56 7.63
N PHE A 31 1.30 -16.37 7.90
CA PHE A 31 0.56 -15.23 8.42
C PHE A 31 -0.24 -14.52 7.33
N VAL A 32 -1.57 -14.50 7.51
CA VAL A 32 -2.50 -13.68 6.73
C VAL A 32 -3.06 -12.58 7.62
N ASN A 33 -2.75 -11.32 7.29
CA ASN A 33 -3.11 -10.17 8.10
C ASN A 33 -4.62 -9.83 8.05
N ASN A 34 -5.10 -9.10 9.05
CA ASN A 34 -6.53 -8.88 9.32
C ASN A 34 -7.35 -8.27 8.17
N PHE A 35 -6.73 -7.48 7.29
CA PHE A 35 -7.39 -6.92 6.11
C PHE A 35 -7.98 -8.01 5.21
N TRP A 36 -7.22 -9.07 4.95
CA TRP A 36 -7.71 -10.19 4.14
C TRP A 36 -8.79 -10.99 4.88
N ARG A 37 -8.68 -11.12 6.21
CA ARG A 37 -9.70 -11.76 7.07
C ARG A 37 -11.01 -10.99 7.08
N ALA A 38 -10.95 -9.67 7.02
CA ALA A 38 -12.14 -8.82 6.90
C ALA A 38 -12.75 -8.92 5.50
N LEU A 39 -11.93 -8.93 4.43
CA LEU A 39 -12.41 -9.08 3.06
C LEU A 39 -12.98 -10.47 2.75
N ALA A 40 -12.60 -11.50 3.52
CA ALA A 40 -13.03 -12.88 3.29
C ALA A 40 -14.55 -13.11 3.41
N HIS A 41 -15.31 -12.17 3.99
CA HIS A 41 -16.78 -12.18 3.95
C HIS A 41 -17.34 -12.07 2.52
N ASP A 42 -16.57 -11.50 1.58
CA ASP A 42 -16.89 -11.48 0.16
C ASP A 42 -15.73 -12.06 -0.65
N PRO A 43 -15.75 -13.39 -0.95
CA PRO A 43 -14.68 -14.06 -1.69
C PRO A 43 -14.42 -13.48 -3.09
N LYS A 44 -15.43 -12.87 -3.74
CA LYS A 44 -15.25 -12.23 -5.06
C LYS A 44 -14.41 -10.97 -4.93
N THR A 45 -14.71 -10.12 -3.93
CA THR A 45 -13.91 -8.93 -3.65
C THR A 45 -12.52 -9.30 -3.14
N LEU A 46 -12.40 -10.27 -2.24
CA LEU A 46 -11.12 -10.77 -1.75
C LEU A 46 -10.20 -11.19 -2.92
N ARG A 47 -10.72 -12.00 -3.85
CA ARG A 47 -9.95 -12.50 -5.00
C ARG A 47 -9.46 -11.38 -5.90
N ARG A 48 -10.35 -10.51 -6.39
CA ARG A 48 -9.96 -9.40 -7.28
C ARG A 48 -8.95 -8.47 -6.61
N THR A 49 -9.12 -8.17 -5.32
CA THR A 49 -8.21 -7.29 -4.59
C THR A 49 -6.84 -7.93 -4.41
N TRP A 50 -6.80 -9.24 -4.11
CA TRP A 50 -5.54 -9.97 -4.02
C TRP A 50 -4.81 -10.03 -5.37
N GLU A 51 -5.52 -10.36 -6.46
CA GLU A 51 -4.95 -10.41 -7.80
C GLU A 51 -4.36 -9.06 -8.21
N SER A 52 -5.10 -7.96 -8.04
CA SER A 52 -4.59 -6.61 -8.35
C SER A 52 -3.37 -6.22 -7.51
N ILE A 53 -3.39 -6.49 -6.19
CA ILE A 53 -2.24 -6.19 -5.33
C ILE A 53 -1.03 -7.03 -5.72
N LYS A 54 -1.23 -8.32 -6.03
CA LYS A 54 -0.17 -9.23 -6.45
C LYS A 54 0.50 -8.76 -7.74
N GLU A 55 -0.29 -8.29 -8.70
CA GLU A 55 0.20 -7.75 -9.97
C GLU A 55 1.00 -6.44 -9.76
N VAL A 56 0.41 -5.44 -9.09
CA VAL A 56 1.05 -4.13 -8.88
C VAL A 56 2.35 -4.25 -8.07
N MET A 57 2.37 -5.13 -7.07
CA MET A 57 3.51 -5.31 -6.17
C MET A 57 4.50 -6.40 -6.63
N ALA A 58 4.28 -7.04 -7.78
CA ALA A 58 5.22 -7.97 -8.38
C ALA A 58 6.56 -7.29 -8.75
N PRO A 59 7.67 -8.04 -8.93
CA PRO A 59 8.91 -7.46 -9.47
C PRO A 59 8.68 -6.72 -10.78
N GLY A 60 9.39 -5.62 -10.99
CA GLY A 60 9.30 -4.80 -12.19
C GLY A 60 10.35 -3.70 -12.18
N ALA A 61 10.08 -2.58 -12.86
CA ALA A 61 11.04 -1.47 -12.99
C ALA A 61 11.40 -0.79 -11.67
N LEU A 62 10.52 -0.83 -10.66
CA LEU A 62 10.80 -0.33 -9.32
C LEU A 62 11.12 -1.48 -8.38
N ASP A 63 12.17 -1.31 -7.58
CA ASP A 63 12.55 -2.27 -6.55
C ASP A 63 11.40 -2.51 -5.55
N PRO A 64 11.23 -3.75 -5.06
CA PRO A 64 10.16 -4.08 -4.12
C PRO A 64 10.14 -3.22 -2.85
N LYS A 65 11.31 -2.76 -2.39
CA LYS A 65 11.45 -1.85 -1.25
C LYS A 65 10.87 -0.48 -1.55
N VAL A 66 11.22 0.09 -2.70
CA VAL A 66 10.71 1.39 -3.19
C VAL A 66 9.20 1.33 -3.35
N LYS A 67 8.66 0.24 -3.91
CA LYS A 67 7.20 0.05 -4.03
C LYS A 67 6.48 0.13 -2.67
N GLU A 68 7.02 -0.49 -1.62
CA GLU A 68 6.42 -0.39 -0.27
C GLU A 68 6.57 1.02 0.32
N MET A 69 7.72 1.68 0.15
CA MET A 69 7.92 3.06 0.61
C MET A 69 6.91 4.02 -0.01
N LEU A 70 6.65 3.89 -1.31
CA LEU A 70 5.59 4.63 -1.99
C LEU A 70 4.21 4.31 -1.40
N TYR A 71 3.92 3.04 -1.11
CA TYR A 71 2.68 2.63 -0.48
C TYR A 71 2.52 3.22 0.93
N VAL A 72 3.60 3.29 1.71
CA VAL A 72 3.62 3.95 3.02
C VAL A 72 3.33 5.45 2.87
N ALA A 73 4.02 6.14 1.96
CA ALA A 73 3.83 7.57 1.72
C ALA A 73 2.36 7.91 1.36
N VAL A 74 1.76 7.14 0.45
CA VAL A 74 0.34 7.29 0.08
C VAL A 74 -0.59 6.94 1.26
N SER A 75 -0.26 5.91 2.04
CA SER A 75 -1.03 5.54 3.23
C SER A 75 -1.03 6.65 4.29
N ILE A 76 0.10 7.36 4.46
CA ILE A 76 0.20 8.54 5.32
C ILE A 76 -0.64 9.68 4.78
N ALA A 77 -0.53 9.98 3.48
CA ALA A 77 -1.30 11.04 2.83
C ALA A 77 -2.83 10.82 2.95
N HIS A 78 -3.28 9.57 2.93
CA HIS A 78 -4.68 9.18 3.14
C HIS A 78 -5.07 8.96 4.62
N GLY A 79 -4.14 9.09 5.56
CA GLY A 79 -4.41 8.91 6.99
C GLY A 79 -4.82 7.49 7.40
N CYS A 80 -4.45 6.46 6.64
CA CYS A 80 -4.83 5.08 6.93
C CYS A 80 -3.87 4.44 7.95
N SER A 81 -4.17 4.55 9.25
CA SER A 81 -3.33 3.96 10.33
C SER A 81 -3.01 2.47 10.09
N TYR A 82 -3.99 1.63 9.77
CA TYR A 82 -3.76 0.20 9.48
C TYR A 82 -2.77 0.01 8.33
N CYS A 83 -2.93 0.77 7.24
CA CYS A 83 -2.07 0.69 6.06
C CYS A 83 -0.65 1.16 6.36
N ILE A 84 -0.51 2.26 7.13
CA ILE A 84 0.79 2.77 7.58
C ILE A 84 1.54 1.68 8.33
N HIS A 85 0.89 0.99 9.28
CA HIS A 85 1.52 -0.10 10.02
C HIS A 85 1.89 -1.29 9.11
N SER A 86 0.95 -1.77 8.28
CA SER A 86 1.20 -2.96 7.46
C SER A 86 2.29 -2.76 6.42
N HIS A 87 2.29 -1.61 5.73
CA HIS A 87 3.26 -1.32 4.68
C HIS A 87 4.62 -0.90 5.25
N THR A 88 4.67 -0.24 6.41
CA THR A 88 5.96 0.03 7.09
C THR A 88 6.64 -1.27 7.49
N ALA A 89 5.88 -2.24 8.02
CA ALA A 89 6.42 -3.57 8.33
C ALA A 89 6.92 -4.29 7.07
N ALA A 90 6.18 -4.23 5.96
CA ALA A 90 6.58 -4.82 4.69
C ALA A 90 7.83 -4.14 4.09
N ALA A 91 7.94 -2.81 4.16
CA ALA A 91 9.10 -2.06 3.72
C ALA A 91 10.35 -2.43 4.52
N ARG A 92 10.25 -2.50 5.86
CA ARG A 92 11.34 -2.96 6.74
C ARG A 92 11.77 -4.39 6.44
N ALA A 93 10.81 -5.30 6.22
CA ALA A 93 11.10 -6.68 5.83
C ALA A 93 11.84 -6.79 4.48
N LYS A 94 11.72 -5.76 3.63
CA LYS A 94 12.45 -5.61 2.36
C LYS A 94 13.72 -4.76 2.47
N GLY A 95 14.17 -4.45 3.68
CA GLY A 95 15.44 -3.78 3.94
C GLY A 95 15.37 -2.25 3.99
N MET A 96 14.19 -1.66 4.23
CA MET A 96 14.09 -0.23 4.55
C MET A 96 14.80 0.05 5.88
N SER A 97 15.81 0.92 5.84
CA SER A 97 16.52 1.37 7.03
C SER A 97 15.73 2.44 7.79
N GLU A 98 16.07 2.66 9.06
CA GLU A 98 15.46 3.75 9.83
C GLU A 98 15.84 5.13 9.29
N ALA A 99 17.02 5.26 8.64
CA ALA A 99 17.42 6.48 7.95
C ALA A 99 16.51 6.76 6.75
N GLU A 100 16.25 5.75 5.91
CA GLU A 100 15.31 5.84 4.78
C GLU A 100 13.89 6.14 5.26
N TYR A 101 13.46 5.53 6.37
CA TYR A 101 12.15 5.81 6.95
C TYR A 101 12.03 7.27 7.43
N ALA A 102 13.02 7.77 8.16
CA ALA A 102 13.03 9.16 8.65
C ALA A 102 13.05 10.17 7.50
N GLU A 103 13.86 9.93 6.47
CA GLU A 103 13.91 10.78 5.27
C GLU A 103 12.58 10.77 4.52
N MET A 104 11.98 9.59 4.32
CA MET A 104 10.66 9.46 3.70
C MET A 104 9.59 10.24 4.48
N LEU A 105 9.59 10.19 5.82
CA LEU A 105 8.66 10.97 6.64
C LEU A 105 8.85 12.49 6.45
N ALA A 106 10.09 12.97 6.38
CA ALA A 106 10.39 14.37 6.12
C ALA A 106 9.86 14.81 4.74
N ILE A 107 10.06 13.99 3.70
CA ILE A 107 9.53 14.23 2.35
C ILE A 107 8.00 14.30 2.36
N VAL A 108 7.33 13.34 3.01
CA VAL A 108 5.86 13.31 3.09
C VAL A 108 5.31 14.55 3.80
N GLY A 109 5.94 14.96 4.91
CA GLY A 109 5.56 16.17 5.63
C GLY A 109 5.69 17.43 4.77
N MET A 110 6.85 17.61 4.13
CA MET A 110 7.13 18.75 3.26
C MET A 110 6.19 18.79 2.05
N ALA A 111 5.99 17.66 1.37
CA ALA A 111 5.08 17.58 0.23
C ALA A 111 3.64 17.93 0.63
N ALA A 112 3.19 17.50 1.80
CA ALA A 112 1.86 17.83 2.29
C ALA A 112 1.71 19.33 2.59
N GLU A 113 2.74 19.99 3.15
CA GLU A 113 2.75 21.43 3.39
C GLU A 113 2.72 22.21 2.07
N THR A 114 3.67 21.95 1.17
CA THR A 114 3.82 22.71 -0.07
C THR A 114 2.64 22.51 -1.02
N ASN A 115 2.09 21.30 -1.13
CA ASN A 115 0.90 21.03 -1.94
C ASN A 115 -0.30 21.89 -1.51
N ARG A 116 -0.49 22.08 -0.20
CA ARG A 116 -1.59 22.91 0.33
C ARG A 116 -1.37 24.38 0.03
N LEU A 117 -0.14 24.88 0.18
CA LEU A 117 0.20 26.26 -0.15
C LEU A 117 -0.02 26.55 -1.64
N VAL A 118 0.52 25.71 -2.52
CA VAL A 118 0.38 25.83 -3.99
C VAL A 118 -1.10 25.81 -4.40
N THR A 119 -1.87 24.88 -3.84
CA THR A 119 -3.32 24.76 -4.11
C THR A 119 -4.08 26.01 -3.65
N ALA A 120 -3.83 26.49 -2.43
CA ALA A 120 -4.52 27.66 -1.88
C ALA A 120 -4.18 28.96 -2.61
N LEU A 121 -2.95 29.08 -3.09
CA LEU A 121 -2.48 30.24 -3.85
C LEU A 121 -2.90 30.20 -5.32
N GLY A 122 -3.36 29.05 -5.84
CA GLY A 122 -3.71 28.89 -7.25
C GLY A 122 -2.52 29.08 -8.18
N VAL A 123 -1.33 28.63 -7.79
CA VAL A 123 -0.09 28.83 -8.57
C VAL A 123 -0.23 28.11 -9.93
N PRO A 124 -0.02 28.81 -11.07
CA PRO A 124 -0.06 28.17 -12.38
C PRO A 124 1.13 27.22 -12.57
N VAL A 125 0.98 26.25 -13.47
CA VAL A 125 2.10 25.38 -13.87
C VAL A 125 3.07 26.20 -14.72
N ASP A 126 4.35 26.22 -14.35
CA ASP A 126 5.40 26.85 -15.16
C ASP A 126 5.57 26.11 -16.50
N GLU A 127 5.78 26.85 -17.58
CA GLU A 127 5.98 26.27 -18.93
C GLU A 127 7.14 25.25 -18.96
N ALA A 128 8.19 25.50 -18.19
CA ALA A 128 9.35 24.60 -18.06
C ALA A 128 9.00 23.21 -17.48
N PHE A 129 7.84 23.04 -16.85
CA PHE A 129 7.36 21.77 -16.28
C PHE A 129 6.24 21.12 -17.10
N LEU A 130 5.80 21.72 -18.21
CA LEU A 130 4.82 21.11 -19.10
C LEU A 130 5.44 19.93 -19.86
N VAL A 131 5.05 18.73 -19.48
CA VAL A 131 5.49 17.49 -20.15
C VAL A 131 4.77 17.36 -21.49
N GLY A 132 5.53 17.31 -22.59
CA GLY A 132 5.00 17.17 -23.95
C GLY A 132 4.68 18.48 -24.68
N ALA A 133 5.16 19.62 -24.16
CA ALA A 133 4.97 20.94 -24.78
C ALA A 133 6.23 21.50 -25.50
N ALA A 134 7.23 20.66 -25.77
CA ALA A 134 8.34 20.97 -26.65
C ALA A 134 8.34 19.95 -27.80
N ASP A 135 7.92 20.43 -28.97
CA ASP A 135 7.90 19.82 -30.32
C ASP A 135 7.43 18.37 -30.50
#